data_AF-A0A9X6WQS2-F1
#
_entry.id   AF-A0A9X6WQS2-F1
#
_cell.length_a   1.000
_cell.length_b   1.000
_cell.length_c   1.000
_cell.angle_alpha   90.00
_cell.angle_beta   90.00
_cell.angle_gamma   90.00
#
_symmetry.space_group_name_H-M   'P 1'
#
loop_
_entity.id
_entity.type
_entity.pdbx_description
1 polymer ?
#
loop_
_entity_poly.entity_id
_entity_poly.type
_entity_poly.pdbx_seq_one_letter_code
_entity_poly.pdbx_strand_id
1 'polypeptide(L)'
;MDHLIRLCSDKSTDVFNILEDFLSIIGNVSTPVLLQLTAHFKHRNDKNEFRTFFPKGNVAKAIGIENTLPFISEDICLMIVKMCEDTLKNRFAELPSLGKVFLDEQLKNHLVPFSQRSASKALRTLSRGSKVDLPEGDTIRFFLWWKEGYVNGQHTGRVDIDLSAAMYDEDWQYKEHVSFTNLRSKNFKAYHSGDITSAPKGASEFIDFDIPSVLKYGGRYVVMTLLSYTDQPYKDLPECFTGWMVRQYPGSGEIFEPSTVQDKVDITADTQISIPVILDLKERKLIWTDLSLTRDLTYDNTIEANQKGMILVGKALTNLVKPNLYDLFRLHIEARGELVQDIEEAESIFSLDKGITPFDIEKIISDFIADP
;
A
#
# COMPACT_ATOMS: atom_id res chain seq x y z
N MET A 1 -9.88 -20.73 13.76
CA MET A 1 -8.56 -21.38 13.89
C MET A 1 -7.71 -20.72 14.97
N ASP A 2 -7.04 -19.59 14.72
CA ASP A 2 -6.15 -18.91 15.69
C ASP A 2 -6.71 -18.82 17.11
N HIS A 3 -7.94 -18.31 17.23
CA HIS A 3 -8.58 -18.16 18.53
C HIS A 3 -8.77 -19.49 19.27
N LEU A 4 -9.16 -20.56 18.56
CA LEU A 4 -9.38 -21.88 19.15
C LEU A 4 -8.08 -22.45 19.69
N ILE A 5 -6.99 -22.35 18.92
CA ILE A 5 -5.65 -22.80 19.35
C ILE A 5 -5.23 -22.08 20.62
N ARG A 6 -5.45 -20.77 20.71
CA ARG A 6 -5.11 -19.99 21.92
C ARG A 6 -5.94 -20.34 23.16
N LEU A 7 -7.12 -20.94 23.00
CA LEU A 7 -7.93 -21.40 24.12
C LEU A 7 -7.44 -22.75 24.66
N CYS A 8 -6.69 -23.49 23.84
CA CYS A 8 -6.03 -24.71 24.24
C CYS A 8 -4.68 -24.40 24.90
N SER A 9 -4.19 -25.30 25.74
CA SER A 9 -2.77 -25.26 26.14
C SER A 9 -1.94 -25.81 24.97
N ASP A 10 -0.79 -25.19 24.66
CA ASP A 10 0.04 -25.43 23.44
C ASP A 10 0.52 -26.88 23.19
N LYS A 11 0.14 -27.83 24.05
CA LYS A 11 0.49 -29.27 23.95
C LYS A 11 -0.68 -30.21 24.27
N SER A 12 -1.93 -29.73 24.26
CA SER A 12 -3.07 -30.60 24.54
C SER A 12 -3.53 -31.39 23.31
N THR A 13 -4.10 -32.57 23.55
CA THR A 13 -4.82 -33.37 22.55
C THR A 13 -5.85 -32.53 21.76
N ASP A 14 -6.37 -31.46 22.37
CA ASP A 14 -7.34 -30.57 21.74
C ASP A 14 -6.77 -29.81 20.54
N VAL A 15 -5.49 -29.40 20.58
CA VAL A 15 -4.84 -28.74 19.43
C VAL A 15 -4.79 -29.69 18.24
N PHE A 16 -4.41 -30.95 18.48
CA PHE A 16 -4.38 -31.97 17.43
C PHE A 16 -5.77 -32.21 16.84
N ASN A 17 -6.81 -32.34 17.68
CA ASN A 17 -8.19 -32.48 17.21
C ASN A 17 -8.63 -31.28 16.33
N ILE A 18 -8.29 -30.05 16.73
CA ILE A 18 -8.59 -28.86 15.93
C ILE A 18 -7.92 -28.91 14.55
N LEU A 19 -6.67 -29.37 14.50
CA LEU A 19 -5.92 -29.49 13.24
C LEU A 19 -6.50 -30.61 12.35
N GLU A 20 -6.89 -31.75 12.92
CA GLU A 20 -7.57 -32.83 12.19
C GLU A 20 -8.93 -32.38 11.64
N ASP A 21 -9.75 -31.74 12.47
CA ASP A 21 -11.04 -31.19 12.04
C ASP A 21 -10.86 -30.17 10.91
N PHE A 22 -9.86 -29.30 11.02
CA PHE A 22 -9.55 -28.36 9.95
C PHE A 22 -9.10 -29.05 8.68
N LEU A 23 -8.24 -30.07 8.77
CA LEU A 23 -7.81 -30.86 7.61
C LEU A 23 -9.01 -31.50 6.89
N SER A 24 -10.02 -31.94 7.63
CA SER A 24 -11.22 -32.55 7.04
C SER A 24 -12.07 -31.59 6.20
N ILE A 25 -11.98 -30.28 6.46
CA ILE A 25 -12.76 -29.25 5.75
C ILE A 25 -11.90 -28.32 4.87
N ILE A 26 -10.58 -28.39 4.95
CA ILE A 26 -9.66 -27.43 4.30
C ILE A 26 -9.84 -27.36 2.79
N GLY A 27 -10.21 -28.48 2.15
CA GLY A 27 -10.49 -28.55 0.71
C GLY A 27 -11.65 -27.65 0.26
N ASN A 28 -12.60 -27.36 1.17
CA ASN A 28 -13.74 -26.47 0.91
C ASN A 28 -13.45 -25.00 1.21
N VAL A 29 -12.26 -24.67 1.72
CA VAL A 29 -11.86 -23.30 2.03
C VAL A 29 -11.32 -22.64 0.76
N SER A 30 -11.81 -21.43 0.47
CA SER A 30 -11.42 -20.71 -0.75
C SER A 30 -9.94 -20.29 -0.75
N THR A 31 -9.36 -20.18 -1.95
CA THR A 31 -7.94 -19.80 -2.13
C THR A 31 -7.57 -18.49 -1.42
N PRO A 32 -8.36 -17.40 -1.49
CA PRO A 32 -8.08 -16.17 -0.76
C PRO A 32 -7.96 -16.35 0.75
N VAL A 33 -8.79 -17.22 1.34
CA VAL A 33 -8.78 -17.46 2.79
C VAL A 33 -7.57 -18.29 3.19
N LEU A 34 -7.23 -19.32 2.41
CA LEU A 34 -6.02 -20.12 2.66
C LEU A 34 -4.74 -19.29 2.56
N LEU A 35 -4.62 -18.42 1.54
CA LEU A 35 -3.49 -17.49 1.42
C LEU A 35 -3.37 -16.57 2.64
N GLN A 36 -4.49 -15.96 3.07
CA GLN A 36 -4.51 -15.10 4.25
C GLN A 36 -4.15 -15.86 5.53
N LEU A 37 -4.60 -17.11 5.67
CA LEU A 37 -4.27 -17.96 6.81
C LEU A 37 -2.78 -18.30 6.83
N THR A 38 -2.20 -18.64 5.68
CA THR A 38 -0.76 -18.86 5.52
C THR A 38 0.04 -17.63 5.94
N ALA A 39 -0.27 -16.45 5.41
CA ALA A 39 0.43 -15.22 5.78
C ALA A 39 0.28 -14.88 7.27
N HIS A 40 -0.92 -15.06 7.84
CA HIS A 40 -1.16 -14.85 9.27
C HIS A 40 -0.27 -15.76 10.13
N PHE A 41 -0.22 -17.06 9.84
CA PHE A 41 0.54 -18.01 10.66
C PHE A 41 2.05 -17.96 10.44
N LYS A 42 2.54 -17.56 9.25
CA LYS A 42 3.96 -17.28 9.02
C LYS A 42 4.51 -16.16 9.93
N HIS A 43 3.67 -15.17 10.21
CA HIS A 43 4.05 -13.97 10.96
C HIS A 43 3.35 -13.87 12.32
N ARG A 44 2.75 -14.96 12.79
CA ARG A 44 1.83 -14.91 13.94
C ARG A 44 2.51 -14.44 15.22
N ASN A 45 3.76 -14.85 15.42
CA ASN A 45 4.54 -14.52 16.61
C ASN A 45 5.47 -13.32 16.41
N ASP A 46 5.37 -12.64 15.25
CA ASP A 46 6.13 -11.43 15.01
C ASP A 46 5.76 -10.36 16.04
N LYS A 47 6.78 -9.65 16.53
CA LYS A 47 6.64 -8.62 17.55
C LYS A 47 6.06 -7.34 16.94
N ASN A 48 4.74 -7.32 16.80
CA ASN A 48 3.99 -6.13 16.43
C ASN A 48 3.35 -5.51 17.67
N GLU A 49 3.55 -4.21 17.89
CA GLU A 49 2.96 -3.46 19.01
C GLU A 49 1.42 -3.48 18.94
N PHE A 50 0.87 -3.37 17.73
CA PHE A 50 -0.56 -3.32 17.46
C PHE A 50 -0.99 -4.39 16.46
N ARG A 51 -2.22 -4.87 16.63
CA ARG A 51 -2.98 -5.57 15.59
C ARG A 51 -3.93 -4.58 14.94
N THR A 52 -3.81 -4.42 13.64
CA THR A 52 -4.68 -3.50 12.89
C THR A 52 -5.82 -4.24 12.21
N PHE A 53 -7.02 -3.69 12.33
CA PHE A 53 -8.22 -4.15 11.66
C PHE A 53 -8.73 -3.07 10.71
N PHE A 54 -9.20 -3.50 9.54
CA PHE A 54 -9.81 -2.62 8.55
C PHE A 54 -11.28 -3.03 8.37
N PRO A 55 -12.22 -2.43 9.13
CA PRO A 55 -13.63 -2.77 9.07
C PRO A 55 -14.16 -2.69 7.64
N LYS A 56 -14.71 -3.81 7.13
CA LYS A 56 -15.19 -3.94 5.74
C LYS A 56 -14.12 -3.60 4.69
N GLY A 57 -12.84 -3.77 5.01
CA GLY A 57 -11.72 -3.41 4.14
C GLY A 57 -11.46 -1.91 4.03
N ASN A 58 -12.16 -1.08 4.81
CA ASN A 58 -11.99 0.36 4.77
C ASN A 58 -10.80 0.78 5.65
N VAL A 59 -9.69 1.14 5.00
CA VAL A 59 -8.45 1.55 5.66
C VAL A 59 -8.58 2.90 6.37
N ALA A 60 -9.50 3.77 5.92
CA ALA A 60 -9.87 5.01 6.62
C ALA A 60 -10.34 4.77 8.05
N LYS A 61 -10.92 3.59 8.28
CA LYS A 61 -11.48 3.17 9.58
C LYS A 61 -10.55 2.22 10.30
N ALA A 62 -9.24 2.27 10.03
CA ALA A 62 -8.26 1.42 10.68
C ALA A 62 -8.42 1.52 12.20
N ILE A 63 -8.44 0.36 12.86
CA ILE A 63 -8.48 0.24 14.31
C ILE A 63 -7.24 -0.53 14.73
N GLY A 64 -6.40 0.08 15.56
CA GLY A 64 -5.27 -0.58 16.21
C GLY A 64 -5.66 -1.02 17.60
N ILE A 65 -5.42 -2.29 17.91
CA ILE A 65 -5.56 -2.84 19.26
C ILE A 65 -4.20 -3.33 19.69
N GLU A 66 -3.80 -3.02 20.93
CA GLU A 66 -2.55 -3.54 21.50
C GLU A 66 -2.46 -5.06 21.31
N ASN A 67 -1.30 -5.52 20.86
CA ASN A 67 -1.09 -6.92 20.59
C ASN A 67 -0.71 -7.69 21.86
N THR A 68 -1.74 -8.09 22.60
CA THR A 68 -1.59 -8.88 23.84
C THR A 68 -1.83 -10.37 23.61
N LEU A 69 -1.77 -10.84 22.36
CA LEU A 69 -2.05 -12.24 22.06
C LEU A 69 -0.94 -13.15 22.62
N PRO A 70 -1.30 -14.28 23.26
CA PRO A 70 -0.32 -15.26 23.67
C PRO A 70 0.41 -15.83 22.44
N PHE A 71 1.63 -16.30 22.69
CA PHE A 71 2.44 -17.05 21.75
C PHE A 71 1.72 -18.35 21.35
N ILE A 72 1.92 -18.79 20.12
CA ILE A 72 1.51 -20.13 19.65
C ILE A 72 2.79 -20.86 19.24
N SER A 73 2.95 -22.14 19.60
CA SER A 73 4.13 -22.92 19.21
C SER A 73 4.46 -22.78 17.72
N GLU A 74 5.74 -22.57 17.40
CA GLU A 74 6.23 -22.46 16.02
C GLU A 74 5.89 -23.71 15.19
N ASP A 75 6.00 -24.89 15.79
CA ASP A 75 5.61 -26.16 15.15
C ASP A 75 4.15 -26.16 14.70
N ILE A 76 3.23 -25.64 15.54
CA ILE A 76 1.79 -25.56 15.22
C ILE A 76 1.58 -24.58 14.07
N CYS A 77 2.23 -23.42 14.10
CA CYS A 77 2.16 -22.44 13.02
C CYS A 77 2.66 -23.02 11.70
N LEU A 78 3.81 -23.71 11.72
CA LEU A 78 4.39 -24.36 10.55
C LEU A 78 3.51 -25.49 10.01
N MET A 79 2.88 -26.29 10.88
CA MET A 79 1.92 -27.31 10.47
C MET A 79 0.73 -26.70 9.72
N ILE A 80 0.12 -25.64 10.25
CA ILE A 80 -1.02 -24.97 9.60
C ILE A 80 -0.61 -24.37 8.26
N VAL A 81 0.54 -23.68 8.22
CA VAL A 81 1.10 -23.14 6.98
C VAL A 81 1.27 -24.25 5.94
N LYS A 82 1.87 -25.38 6.33
CA LYS A 82 2.08 -26.52 5.43
C LYS A 82 0.76 -27.10 4.93
N MET A 83 -0.24 -27.29 5.79
CA MET A 83 -1.57 -27.79 5.39
C MET A 83 -2.23 -26.87 4.35
N CYS A 84 -2.15 -25.54 4.56
CA CYS A 84 -2.68 -24.56 3.63
C CYS A 84 -1.92 -24.57 2.30
N GLU A 85 -0.59 -24.53 2.33
CA GLU A 85 0.24 -24.54 1.11
C GLU A 85 0.09 -25.84 0.32
N ASP A 86 0.04 -27.00 0.97
CA ASP A 86 -0.15 -28.29 0.30
C ASP A 86 -1.56 -28.39 -0.33
N THR A 87 -2.59 -27.88 0.35
CA THR A 87 -3.95 -27.79 -0.22
C THR A 87 -4.00 -26.88 -1.45
N LEU A 88 -3.36 -25.71 -1.37
CA LEU A 88 -3.28 -24.77 -2.48
C LEU A 88 -2.53 -25.37 -3.67
N LYS A 89 -1.38 -26.03 -3.44
CA LYS A 89 -0.62 -26.67 -4.51
C LYS A 89 -1.41 -27.79 -5.18
N ASN A 90 -2.10 -28.63 -4.42
CA ASN A 90 -2.96 -29.67 -5.00
C ASN A 90 -4.05 -29.06 -5.90
N ARG A 91 -4.69 -27.96 -5.46
CA ARG A 91 -5.68 -27.23 -6.26
C ARG A 91 -5.07 -26.63 -7.53
N PHE A 92 -3.88 -26.02 -7.42
CA PHE A 92 -3.22 -25.38 -8.56
C PHE A 92 -2.64 -26.39 -9.56
N ALA A 93 -2.30 -27.59 -9.14
CA ALA A 93 -1.79 -28.65 -10.03
C ALA A 93 -2.80 -29.10 -11.09
N GLU A 94 -4.09 -28.82 -10.90
CA GLU A 94 -5.16 -29.11 -11.87
C GLU A 94 -5.20 -28.09 -13.03
N LEU A 95 -4.50 -26.96 -12.90
CA LEU A 95 -4.47 -25.89 -13.91
C LEU A 95 -3.37 -26.16 -14.98
N PRO A 96 -3.46 -25.52 -16.17
CA PRO A 96 -2.48 -25.72 -17.24
C PRO A 96 -1.04 -25.41 -16.81
N SER A 97 -0.07 -26.20 -17.27
CA SER A 97 1.35 -25.97 -16.98
C SER A 97 1.80 -24.54 -17.28
N LEU A 98 2.66 -23.99 -16.42
CA LEU A 98 3.33 -22.70 -16.61
C LEU A 98 4.67 -22.85 -17.37
N GLY A 99 5.12 -24.09 -17.62
CA GLY A 99 6.41 -24.36 -18.22
C GLY A 99 7.57 -23.94 -17.32
N LYS A 100 8.67 -23.50 -17.94
CA LYS A 100 9.79 -22.86 -17.24
C LYS A 100 9.41 -21.45 -16.81
N VAL A 101 9.63 -21.12 -15.53
CA VAL A 101 9.16 -19.88 -14.93
C VAL A 101 10.31 -19.12 -14.29
N PHE A 102 10.43 -17.83 -14.63
CA PHE A 102 11.24 -16.88 -13.88
C PHE A 102 10.39 -16.14 -12.85
N LEU A 103 10.89 -16.02 -11.61
CA LEU A 103 10.22 -15.33 -10.51
C LEU A 103 11.14 -14.28 -9.87
N ASP A 104 10.77 -13.01 -10.00
CA ASP A 104 11.49 -11.88 -9.39
C ASP A 104 11.24 -11.80 -7.87
N GLU A 105 12.31 -11.79 -7.07
CA GLU A 105 12.24 -11.64 -5.62
C GLU A 105 11.58 -10.34 -5.16
N GLN A 106 11.62 -9.27 -5.96
CA GLN A 106 11.03 -7.98 -5.60
C GLN A 106 9.51 -8.08 -5.39
N LEU A 107 8.85 -9.10 -5.97
CA LEU A 107 7.43 -9.38 -5.77
C LEU A 107 7.06 -9.69 -4.31
N LYS A 108 8.03 -9.97 -3.43
CA LYS A 108 7.81 -10.06 -1.97
C LYS A 108 7.26 -8.76 -1.39
N ASN A 109 7.54 -7.63 -2.05
CA ASN A 109 7.07 -6.30 -1.65
C ASN A 109 5.68 -5.93 -2.21
N HIS A 110 5.07 -6.78 -3.05
CA HIS A 110 3.80 -6.50 -3.70
C HIS A 110 2.70 -7.43 -3.17
N LEU A 111 1.57 -6.85 -2.74
CA LEU A 111 0.51 -7.60 -2.08
C LEU A 111 -0.52 -8.16 -3.06
N VAL A 112 -1.04 -9.35 -2.75
CA VAL A 112 -2.08 -10.03 -3.53
C VAL A 112 -3.38 -9.19 -3.55
N PRO A 113 -3.98 -8.93 -4.74
CA PRO A 113 -5.14 -8.05 -4.87
C PRO A 113 -6.47 -8.74 -4.54
N PHE A 114 -6.78 -8.94 -3.24
CA PHE A 114 -8.03 -9.62 -2.83
C PHE A 114 -9.32 -8.80 -3.02
N SER A 115 -9.25 -7.47 -3.14
CA SER A 115 -10.41 -6.63 -3.43
C SER A 115 -10.02 -5.25 -3.93
N GLN A 116 -10.65 -4.76 -4.99
CA GLN A 116 -10.38 -3.46 -5.62
C GLN A 116 -11.56 -2.47 -5.52
N ARG A 117 -12.54 -2.69 -4.62
CA ARG A 117 -13.81 -1.92 -4.57
C ARG A 117 -13.69 -0.40 -4.41
N SER A 118 -12.50 0.12 -4.08
CA SER A 118 -12.26 1.55 -3.79
C SER A 118 -10.91 2.05 -4.29
N ALA A 119 -10.32 1.38 -5.29
CA ALA A 119 -9.03 1.80 -5.82
C ALA A 119 -9.17 3.03 -6.72
N SER A 120 -8.28 3.99 -6.57
CA SER A 120 -8.19 5.12 -7.49
C SER A 120 -7.64 4.65 -8.84
N LYS A 121 -8.06 5.30 -9.94
CA LYS A 121 -7.48 5.04 -11.26
C LYS A 121 -6.06 5.64 -11.27
N ALA A 122 -5.04 4.83 -11.42
CA ALA A 122 -3.67 5.29 -11.62
C ALA A 122 -3.18 4.82 -12.99
N LEU A 123 -2.09 5.40 -13.48
CA LEU A 123 -1.37 4.80 -14.62
C LEU A 123 -0.99 3.35 -14.30
N ARG A 124 -0.72 3.08 -13.03
CA ARG A 124 -0.30 1.80 -12.45
C ARG A 124 -0.93 1.63 -11.06
N THR A 125 -2.02 0.88 -10.95
CA THR A 125 -2.68 0.64 -9.64
C THR A 125 -2.02 -0.54 -8.94
N LEU A 126 -1.63 -0.36 -7.67
CA LEU A 126 -1.12 -1.43 -6.80
C LEU A 126 -2.08 -1.75 -5.66
N SER A 127 -1.94 -2.94 -5.08
CA SER A 127 -2.61 -3.28 -3.83
C SER A 127 -2.10 -2.41 -2.69
N ARG A 128 -3.01 -1.81 -1.90
CA ARG A 128 -2.67 -1.02 -0.71
C ARG A 128 -1.73 -1.78 0.24
N GLY A 129 -0.63 -1.14 0.64
CA GLY A 129 0.46 -1.69 1.44
C GLY A 129 1.61 -2.27 0.63
N SER A 130 1.48 -2.38 -0.70
CA SER A 130 2.62 -2.75 -1.55
C SER A 130 3.71 -1.69 -1.48
N LYS A 131 4.96 -2.12 -1.57
CA LYS A 131 6.13 -1.27 -1.47
C LYS A 131 6.88 -1.26 -2.79
N VAL A 132 7.29 -0.08 -3.24
CA VAL A 132 8.08 0.14 -4.46
C VAL A 132 9.39 0.81 -4.06
N ASP A 133 10.51 0.36 -4.62
CA ASP A 133 11.80 0.97 -4.33
C ASP A 133 11.88 2.38 -4.93
N LEU A 134 12.43 3.33 -4.17
CA LEU A 134 12.70 4.67 -4.67
C LEU A 134 13.98 4.63 -5.51
N PRO A 135 13.96 5.17 -6.74
CA PRO A 135 15.16 5.24 -7.59
C PRO A 135 16.23 6.14 -6.96
N GLU A 136 17.43 6.12 -7.55
CA GLU A 136 18.54 6.96 -7.09
C GLU A 136 18.21 8.46 -7.15
N GLY A 137 18.73 9.20 -6.17
CA GLY A 137 18.55 10.65 -6.04
C GLY A 137 18.21 11.07 -4.60
N ASP A 138 18.52 12.32 -4.29
CA ASP A 138 18.43 12.85 -2.93
C ASP A 138 17.22 13.73 -2.70
N THR A 139 16.59 14.25 -3.77
CA THR A 139 15.40 15.10 -3.64
C THR A 139 14.16 14.37 -4.15
N ILE A 140 13.09 14.43 -3.38
CA ILE A 140 11.76 14.05 -3.86
C ILE A 140 10.98 15.31 -4.18
N ARG A 141 10.26 15.31 -5.29
CA ARG A 141 9.24 16.31 -5.62
C ARG A 141 7.87 15.64 -5.65
N PHE A 142 6.99 16.00 -4.72
CA PHE A 142 5.56 15.75 -4.86
C PHE A 142 4.94 16.80 -5.77
N PHE A 143 3.94 16.39 -6.54
CA PHE A 143 3.16 17.30 -7.37
C PHE A 143 1.67 17.02 -7.28
N LEU A 144 0.89 18.08 -7.40
CA LEU A 144 -0.56 18.06 -7.52
C LEU A 144 -0.94 18.83 -8.78
N TRP A 145 -1.98 18.37 -9.48
CA TRP A 145 -2.68 19.10 -10.52
C TRP A 145 -4.18 18.98 -10.31
N TRP A 146 -4.90 20.09 -10.47
CA TRP A 146 -6.36 20.09 -10.53
C TRP A 146 -6.85 21.18 -11.48
N LYS A 147 -8.12 21.08 -11.88
CA LYS A 147 -8.74 22.03 -12.79
C LYS A 147 -10.22 22.23 -12.48
N GLU A 148 -10.63 23.49 -12.45
CA GLU A 148 -12.05 23.87 -12.38
C GLU A 148 -12.72 23.66 -13.74
N GLY A 149 -14.03 23.44 -13.74
CA GLY A 149 -14.78 23.31 -14.98
C GLY A 149 -16.15 22.69 -14.77
N TYR A 150 -16.57 21.84 -15.70
CA TYR A 150 -17.88 21.18 -15.67
C TYR A 150 -17.73 19.68 -15.56
N VAL A 151 -18.46 19.07 -14.63
CA VAL A 151 -18.66 17.62 -14.52
C VAL A 151 -20.15 17.35 -14.50
N ASN A 152 -20.62 16.45 -15.38
CA ASN A 152 -22.05 16.11 -15.51
C ASN A 152 -22.99 17.35 -15.68
N GLY A 153 -22.52 18.39 -16.36
CA GLY A 153 -23.27 19.63 -16.60
C GLY A 153 -23.29 20.62 -15.42
N GLN A 154 -22.68 20.28 -14.29
CA GLN A 154 -22.54 21.16 -13.14
C GLN A 154 -21.14 21.78 -13.08
N HIS A 155 -21.06 23.09 -12.88
CA HIS A 155 -19.78 23.78 -12.69
C HIS A 155 -19.22 23.53 -11.29
N THR A 156 -17.92 23.31 -11.17
CA THR A 156 -17.24 23.03 -9.89
C THR A 156 -17.24 24.21 -8.92
N GLY A 157 -17.37 25.43 -9.46
CA GLY A 157 -17.09 26.67 -8.73
C GLY A 157 -15.58 26.86 -8.54
N ARG A 158 -15.20 27.72 -7.58
CA ARG A 158 -13.80 27.86 -7.17
C ARG A 158 -13.36 26.57 -6.47
N VAL A 159 -12.28 25.98 -6.95
CA VAL A 159 -11.72 24.74 -6.38
C VAL A 159 -10.32 25.02 -5.87
N ASP A 160 -10.12 24.67 -4.62
CA ASP A 160 -8.91 24.86 -3.85
C ASP A 160 -8.48 23.51 -3.26
N ILE A 161 -7.41 22.94 -3.81
CA ILE A 161 -6.88 21.64 -3.38
C ILE A 161 -5.47 21.87 -2.84
N ASP A 162 -5.29 21.62 -1.56
CA ASP A 162 -4.01 21.77 -0.89
C ASP A 162 -3.14 20.53 -1.05
N LEU A 163 -1.88 20.72 -1.44
CA LEU A 163 -0.83 19.71 -1.29
C LEU A 163 -0.12 19.86 0.07
N SER A 164 0.19 18.76 0.73
CA SER A 164 0.96 18.77 1.98
C SER A 164 1.87 17.55 2.13
N ALA A 165 2.95 17.75 2.87
CA ALA A 165 3.89 16.70 3.27
C ALA A 165 4.15 16.76 4.77
N ALA A 166 3.81 15.70 5.50
CA ALA A 166 4.07 15.58 6.93
C ALA A 166 5.21 14.59 7.21
N MET A 167 6.17 14.99 8.04
CA MET A 167 7.34 14.19 8.39
C MET A 167 7.21 13.59 9.80
N TYR A 168 7.54 12.31 9.91
CA TYR A 168 7.50 11.54 11.16
C TYR A 168 8.82 10.81 11.39
N ASP A 169 9.18 10.54 12.64
CA ASP A 169 10.31 9.68 12.97
C ASP A 169 9.96 8.18 12.95
N GLU A 170 10.91 7.33 13.35
CA GLU A 170 10.78 5.87 13.35
C GLU A 170 9.64 5.35 14.24
N ASP A 171 9.28 6.09 15.29
CA ASP A 171 8.19 5.76 16.21
C ASP A 171 6.86 6.42 15.80
N TRP A 172 6.81 6.94 14.57
CA TRP A 172 5.69 7.72 14.04
C TRP A 172 5.39 8.99 14.85
N GLN A 173 6.35 9.55 15.59
CA GLN A 173 6.15 10.84 16.23
C GLN A 173 6.30 11.96 15.20
N TYR A 174 5.34 12.89 15.22
CA TYR A 174 5.34 14.04 14.32
C TYR A 174 6.59 14.91 14.53
N LYS A 175 7.23 15.33 13.44
CA LYS A 175 8.42 16.20 13.46
C LYS A 175 8.12 17.60 12.94
N GLU A 176 7.70 17.68 11.69
CA GLU A 176 7.40 18.92 10.99
C GLU A 176 6.49 18.61 9.79
N HIS A 177 5.98 19.63 9.13
CA HIS A 177 5.28 19.49 7.85
C HIS A 177 5.58 20.67 6.94
N VAL A 178 5.29 20.51 5.66
CA VAL A 178 5.19 21.59 4.68
C VAL A 178 3.80 21.57 4.05
N SER A 179 3.16 22.73 3.99
CA SER A 179 1.77 22.95 3.54
C SER A 179 1.56 24.42 3.17
N PHE A 180 0.34 24.79 2.77
CA PHE A 180 -0.07 26.19 2.57
C PHE A 180 0.12 27.08 3.82
N THR A 181 0.01 26.52 5.04
CA THR A 181 0.24 27.27 6.30
C THR A 181 1.70 27.33 6.71
N ASN A 182 2.54 26.41 6.23
CA ASN A 182 3.98 26.36 6.50
C ASN A 182 4.76 26.01 5.24
N LEU A 183 5.07 27.01 4.42
CA LEU A 183 5.63 26.79 3.09
C LEU A 183 7.05 26.22 3.07
N ARG A 184 7.79 26.23 4.20
CA ARG A 184 9.21 25.82 4.22
C ARG A 184 9.62 25.19 5.54
N SER A 185 10.42 24.13 5.47
CA SER A 185 11.23 23.65 6.61
C SER A 185 12.71 23.86 6.31
N LYS A 186 13.39 24.60 7.18
CA LYS A 186 14.84 24.81 7.06
C LYS A 186 15.64 23.56 7.40
N ASN A 187 15.18 22.79 8.39
CA ASN A 187 15.88 21.58 8.85
C ASN A 187 15.81 20.49 7.77
N PHE A 188 14.62 20.24 7.22
CA PHE A 188 14.39 19.22 6.21
C PHE A 188 14.60 19.69 4.77
N LYS A 189 15.10 20.94 4.59
CA LYS A 189 15.24 21.63 3.31
C LYS A 189 14.03 21.37 2.40
N ALA A 190 12.84 21.55 2.97
CA ALA A 190 11.59 21.28 2.30
C ALA A 190 10.91 22.59 1.89
N TYR A 191 10.32 22.61 0.71
CA TYR A 191 9.78 23.83 0.08
C TYR A 191 8.47 23.54 -0.65
N HIS A 192 7.42 24.29 -0.32
CA HIS A 192 6.18 24.39 -1.08
C HIS A 192 6.32 25.43 -2.18
N SER A 193 5.71 25.20 -3.34
CA SER A 193 5.70 26.16 -4.47
C SER A 193 4.88 27.43 -4.22
N GLY A 194 4.19 27.52 -3.08
CA GLY A 194 3.11 28.48 -2.84
C GLY A 194 1.73 27.82 -2.92
N ASP A 195 0.73 28.54 -2.44
CA ASP A 195 -0.67 28.13 -2.34
C ASP A 195 -1.47 28.77 -3.48
N ILE A 196 -2.09 27.94 -4.33
CA ILE A 196 -2.95 28.38 -5.42
C ILE A 196 -4.40 28.03 -5.07
N THR A 197 -5.25 29.04 -4.89
CA THR A 197 -6.62 28.82 -4.39
C THR A 197 -7.71 28.74 -5.47
N SER A 198 -7.33 28.73 -6.76
CA SER A 198 -8.25 28.67 -7.90
C SER A 198 -7.55 28.22 -9.19
N ALA A 199 -8.22 27.38 -9.98
CA ALA A 199 -7.63 26.71 -11.15
C ALA A 199 -8.53 26.68 -12.40
N PRO A 200 -9.02 27.83 -12.92
CA PRO A 200 -9.93 27.88 -14.08
C PRO A 200 -9.32 27.34 -15.38
N LYS A 201 -7.98 27.33 -15.48
CA LYS A 201 -7.22 26.76 -16.60
C LYS A 201 -6.38 25.56 -16.20
N GLY A 202 -6.59 25.04 -15.00
CA GLY A 202 -5.69 24.12 -14.33
C GLY A 202 -4.61 24.83 -13.51
N ALA A 203 -4.18 24.21 -12.43
CA ALA A 203 -3.12 24.67 -11.55
C ALA A 203 -2.29 23.49 -11.06
N SER A 204 -1.04 23.78 -10.66
CA SER A 204 -0.16 22.80 -10.05
C SER A 204 0.52 23.34 -8.81
N GLU A 205 0.66 22.47 -7.82
CA GLU A 205 1.50 22.68 -6.64
C GLU A 205 2.59 21.63 -6.55
N PHE A 206 3.70 22.01 -5.93
CA PHE A 206 4.87 21.17 -5.76
C PHE A 206 5.40 21.27 -4.33
N ILE A 207 5.83 20.14 -3.78
CA ILE A 207 6.64 20.09 -2.56
C ILE A 207 7.93 19.34 -2.84
N ASP A 208 9.05 20.03 -2.61
CA ASP A 208 10.37 19.41 -2.62
C ASP A 208 10.86 19.14 -1.19
N PHE A 209 11.60 18.05 -0.99
CA PHE A 209 12.38 17.83 0.23
C PHE A 209 13.62 16.96 -0.03
N ASP A 210 14.67 17.20 0.76
CA ASP A 210 15.98 16.55 0.67
C ASP A 210 16.05 15.35 1.64
N ILE A 211 16.09 14.14 1.10
CA ILE A 211 16.12 12.87 1.84
C ILE A 211 17.25 12.87 2.89
N PRO A 212 18.52 13.20 2.56
CA PRO A 212 19.60 13.21 3.55
C PRO A 212 19.33 14.17 4.72
N SER A 213 18.74 15.33 4.47
CA SER A 213 18.40 16.27 5.54
C SER A 213 17.27 15.76 6.44
N VAL A 214 16.22 15.15 5.87
CA VAL A 214 15.13 14.55 6.66
C VAL A 214 15.68 13.51 7.62
N LEU A 215 16.49 12.58 7.11
CA LEU A 215 17.15 11.53 7.91
C LEU A 215 18.07 12.12 8.98
N LYS A 216 18.89 13.11 8.62
CA LYS A 216 19.83 13.78 9.55
C LYS A 216 19.12 14.40 10.75
N TYR A 217 17.92 14.95 10.55
CA TYR A 217 17.14 15.59 11.62
C TYR A 217 16.08 14.66 12.23
N GLY A 218 16.27 13.34 12.08
CA GLY A 218 15.50 12.31 12.77
C GLY A 218 14.14 12.00 12.15
N GLY A 219 13.85 12.46 10.93
CA GLY A 219 12.70 11.99 10.17
C GLY A 219 13.01 10.64 9.50
N ARG A 220 11.98 9.79 9.36
CA ARG A 220 12.03 8.53 8.61
C ARG A 220 10.90 8.46 7.59
N TYR A 221 9.69 8.79 8.01
CA TYR A 221 8.51 8.70 7.16
C TYR A 221 8.07 10.07 6.64
N VAL A 222 7.68 10.13 5.37
CA VAL A 222 7.04 11.32 4.78
C VAL A 222 5.69 10.91 4.22
N VAL A 223 4.63 11.56 4.70
CA VAL A 223 3.26 11.29 4.27
C VAL A 223 2.81 12.40 3.33
N MET A 224 2.42 12.02 2.12
CA MET A 224 1.79 12.91 1.16
C MET A 224 0.30 13.02 1.47
N THR A 225 -0.25 14.23 1.56
CA THR A 225 -1.68 14.45 1.82
C THR A 225 -2.22 15.49 0.86
N LEU A 226 -3.42 15.23 0.35
CA LEU A 226 -4.24 16.18 -0.41
C LEU A 226 -5.50 16.50 0.38
N LEU A 227 -5.88 17.78 0.40
CA LEU A 227 -7.11 18.25 1.03
C LEU A 227 -7.90 19.13 0.05
N SER A 228 -9.16 18.80 -0.19
CA SER A 228 -10.10 19.70 -0.86
C SER A 228 -10.57 20.76 0.15
N TYR A 229 -9.91 21.92 0.14
CA TYR A 229 -10.17 23.01 1.09
C TYR A 229 -11.57 23.60 0.90
N THR A 230 -12.01 23.71 -0.35
CA THR A 230 -13.36 24.16 -0.74
C THR A 230 -14.42 23.06 -0.70
N ASP A 231 -14.09 21.89 -0.14
CA ASP A 231 -15.01 20.80 0.22
C ASP A 231 -15.66 20.02 -0.95
N GLN A 232 -15.21 20.25 -2.20
CA GLN A 232 -15.65 19.42 -3.32
C GLN A 232 -15.08 18.00 -3.19
N PRO A 233 -15.91 16.95 -3.38
CA PRO A 233 -15.37 15.60 -3.50
C PRO A 233 -14.58 15.47 -4.81
N TYR A 234 -13.49 14.70 -4.79
CA TYR A 234 -12.59 14.61 -5.94
C TYR A 234 -13.26 14.07 -7.21
N LYS A 235 -14.26 13.19 -7.09
CA LYS A 235 -15.05 12.69 -8.23
C LYS A 235 -15.76 13.80 -9.05
N ASP A 236 -15.99 14.96 -8.42
CA ASP A 236 -16.71 16.08 -9.03
C ASP A 236 -15.75 17.10 -9.66
N LEU A 237 -14.45 16.77 -9.74
CA LEU A 237 -13.44 17.57 -10.44
C LEU A 237 -13.18 17.02 -11.85
N PRO A 238 -13.12 17.89 -12.89
CA PRO A 238 -12.79 17.47 -14.25
C PRO A 238 -11.44 16.75 -14.36
N GLU A 239 -10.43 17.30 -13.67
CA GLU A 239 -9.08 16.75 -13.60
C GLU A 239 -8.58 16.97 -12.18
N CYS A 240 -8.12 15.90 -11.53
CA CYS A 240 -7.38 15.97 -10.28
C CYS A 240 -6.44 14.77 -10.23
N PHE A 241 -5.14 15.02 -10.16
CA PHE A 241 -4.14 13.96 -10.08
C PHE A 241 -2.89 14.42 -9.37
N THR A 242 -2.12 13.44 -8.94
CA THR A 242 -0.95 13.69 -8.12
C THR A 242 0.12 12.66 -8.38
N GLY A 243 1.33 12.90 -7.89
CA GLY A 243 2.41 11.94 -8.02
C GLY A 243 3.70 12.46 -7.42
N TRP A 244 4.78 11.76 -7.73
CA TRP A 244 6.10 12.09 -7.25
C TRP A 244 7.18 11.89 -8.31
N MET A 245 8.28 12.59 -8.11
CA MET A 245 9.51 12.49 -8.88
C MET A 245 10.68 12.34 -7.93
N VAL A 246 11.74 11.66 -8.38
CA VAL A 246 13.05 11.70 -7.72
C VAL A 246 13.99 12.53 -8.59
N ARG A 247 14.69 13.48 -7.96
CA ARG A 247 15.62 14.41 -8.61
C ARG A 247 16.98 14.35 -7.92
N GLN A 248 18.04 14.31 -8.72
CA GLN A 248 19.41 14.45 -8.23
C GLN A 248 19.82 15.92 -8.09
N TYR A 249 19.36 16.77 -9.01
CA TYR A 249 19.65 18.20 -9.03
C TYR A 249 18.33 19.00 -9.11
N PRO A 250 17.75 19.42 -7.99
CA PRO A 250 16.41 20.02 -7.98
C PRO A 250 16.30 21.37 -8.71
N GLY A 251 17.44 22.06 -8.89
CA GLY A 251 17.53 23.33 -9.61
C GLY A 251 17.88 23.22 -11.10
N SER A 252 18.01 22.01 -11.66
CA SER A 252 18.24 21.81 -13.10
C SER A 252 16.97 21.35 -13.81
N GLY A 253 16.79 21.79 -15.06
CA GLY A 253 15.66 21.39 -15.91
C GLY A 253 14.40 22.23 -15.68
N GLU A 254 13.28 21.75 -16.22
CA GLU A 254 11.97 22.38 -16.10
C GLU A 254 11.33 22.15 -14.72
N ILE A 255 10.38 23.02 -14.34
CA ILE A 255 9.62 22.89 -13.09
C ILE A 255 8.88 21.55 -13.05
N PHE A 256 8.33 21.10 -14.19
CA PHE A 256 7.76 19.77 -14.36
C PHE A 256 8.47 19.09 -15.52
N GLU A 257 9.16 17.98 -15.23
CA GLU A 257 9.89 17.21 -16.25
C GLU A 257 9.22 15.84 -16.37
N PRO A 258 8.36 15.62 -17.39
CA PRO A 258 7.54 14.41 -17.51
C PRO A 258 8.33 13.11 -17.48
N SER A 259 9.56 13.09 -17.99
CA SER A 259 10.45 11.92 -17.99
C SER A 259 10.91 11.49 -16.59
N THR A 260 10.78 12.37 -15.59
CA THR A 260 11.18 12.09 -14.20
C THR A 260 10.02 11.66 -13.31
N VAL A 261 8.78 11.67 -13.85
CA VAL A 261 7.58 11.18 -13.15
C VAL A 261 7.73 9.68 -12.92
N GLN A 262 7.72 9.29 -11.64
CA GLN A 262 7.75 7.87 -11.27
C GLN A 262 6.38 7.23 -11.39
N ASP A 263 5.36 7.93 -10.89
CA ASP A 263 3.97 7.52 -11.05
C ASP A 263 3.03 8.73 -11.02
N LYS A 264 1.81 8.51 -11.53
CA LYS A 264 0.69 9.46 -11.54
C LYS A 264 -0.57 8.71 -11.10
N VAL A 265 -1.20 9.24 -10.06
CA VAL A 265 -2.44 8.73 -9.48
C VAL A 265 -3.55 9.72 -9.78
N ASP A 266 -4.59 9.32 -10.52
CA ASP A 266 -5.79 10.13 -10.68
C ASP A 266 -6.63 10.03 -9.41
N ILE A 267 -7.00 11.17 -8.83
CA ILE A 267 -7.76 11.23 -7.60
C ILE A 267 -9.23 11.42 -7.99
N THR A 268 -10.01 10.34 -7.94
CA THR A 268 -11.38 10.31 -8.46
C THR A 268 -12.41 9.83 -7.43
N ALA A 269 -12.05 9.81 -6.15
CA ALA A 269 -12.88 9.26 -5.09
C ALA A 269 -13.97 10.23 -4.62
N ASP A 270 -15.07 9.70 -4.07
CA ASP A 270 -16.15 10.48 -3.46
C ASP A 270 -15.77 10.93 -2.04
N THR A 271 -14.72 11.73 -1.95
CA THR A 271 -14.01 12.09 -0.70
C THR A 271 -13.27 13.42 -0.87
N GLN A 272 -12.86 14.03 0.24
CA GLN A 272 -12.18 15.34 0.26
C GLN A 272 -10.73 15.25 0.74
N ILE A 273 -10.30 14.14 1.33
CA ILE A 273 -8.92 13.95 1.78
C ILE A 273 -8.35 12.75 1.06
N SER A 274 -7.13 12.86 0.55
CA SER A 274 -6.39 11.73 -0.02
C SER A 274 -5.01 11.59 0.61
N ILE A 275 -4.59 10.36 0.87
CA ILE A 275 -3.23 9.99 1.26
C ILE A 275 -2.78 8.97 0.23
N PRO A 276 -2.15 9.41 -0.87
CA PRO A 276 -1.78 8.52 -1.97
C PRO A 276 -0.66 7.57 -1.58
N VAL A 277 0.37 8.10 -0.90
CA VAL A 277 1.61 7.37 -0.60
C VAL A 277 2.23 7.81 0.72
N ILE A 278 3.01 6.90 1.30
CA ILE A 278 3.93 7.14 2.41
C ILE A 278 5.34 6.75 1.95
N LEU A 279 6.34 7.60 2.17
CA LEU A 279 7.74 7.23 1.94
C LEU A 279 8.38 6.74 3.24
N ASP A 280 9.08 5.61 3.19
CA ASP A 280 10.08 5.20 4.17
C ASP A 280 11.47 5.57 3.63
N LEU A 281 12.03 6.67 4.12
CA LEU A 281 13.30 7.20 3.62
C LEU A 281 14.51 6.40 4.07
N LYS A 282 14.40 5.65 5.17
CA LYS A 282 15.48 4.81 5.69
C LYS A 282 15.65 3.56 4.82
N GLU A 283 14.53 2.93 4.46
CA GLU A 283 14.50 1.78 3.56
C GLU A 283 14.51 2.18 2.07
N ARG A 284 14.39 3.49 1.77
CA ARG A 284 14.17 4.04 0.43
C ARG A 284 13.03 3.35 -0.31
N LYS A 285 11.87 3.23 0.34
CA LYS A 285 10.67 2.64 -0.26
C LYS A 285 9.50 3.61 -0.23
N LEU A 286 8.69 3.53 -1.26
CA LEU A 286 7.36 4.10 -1.29
C LEU A 286 6.35 3.03 -0.93
N ILE A 287 5.45 3.33 -0.01
CA ILE A 287 4.35 2.48 0.41
C ILE A 287 3.09 3.03 -0.27
N TRP A 288 2.48 2.20 -1.11
CA TRP A 288 1.26 2.54 -1.81
C TRP A 288 0.07 2.49 -0.85
N THR A 289 -0.52 3.63 -0.52
CA THR A 289 -1.60 3.69 0.46
C THR A 289 -2.96 3.83 -0.18
N ASP A 290 -3.07 4.69 -1.22
CA ASP A 290 -4.29 4.97 -1.98
C ASP A 290 -5.52 5.12 -1.06
N LEU A 291 -5.39 5.98 -0.05
CA LEU A 291 -6.44 6.23 0.92
C LEU A 291 -7.21 7.48 0.56
N SER A 292 -8.51 7.40 0.77
CA SER A 292 -9.45 8.47 0.51
C SER A 292 -10.42 8.55 1.67
N LEU A 293 -10.56 9.73 2.29
CA LEU A 293 -11.38 9.96 3.49
C LEU A 293 -12.42 11.05 3.21
N THR A 294 -13.67 10.80 3.57
CA THR A 294 -14.68 11.85 3.65
C THR A 294 -14.35 12.77 4.81
N ARG A 295 -14.58 14.07 4.63
CA ARG A 295 -14.48 15.03 5.72
C ARG A 295 -15.62 14.79 6.72
N ASP A 296 -15.29 14.58 8.00
CA ASP A 296 -16.28 14.58 9.07
C ASP A 296 -16.28 15.98 9.70
N LEU A 297 -17.41 16.69 9.62
CA LEU A 297 -17.57 18.07 10.12
C LEU A 297 -17.37 18.21 11.64
N THR A 298 -17.24 17.09 12.37
CA THR A 298 -16.97 17.07 13.82
C THR A 298 -15.49 16.96 14.19
N TYR A 299 -14.58 16.80 13.23
CA TYR A 299 -13.13 16.73 13.46
C TYR A 299 -12.40 17.88 12.76
N ASP A 300 -11.43 18.44 13.48
CA ASP A 300 -10.54 19.50 12.99
C ASP A 300 -9.66 18.97 11.83
N ASN A 301 -9.57 19.75 10.75
CA ASN A 301 -9.11 19.29 9.43
C ASN A 301 -7.66 19.66 9.08
N THR A 302 -6.89 20.10 10.06
CA THR A 302 -5.47 20.40 9.86
C THR A 302 -4.61 19.20 10.24
N ILE A 303 -3.38 19.11 9.69
CA ILE A 303 -2.43 18.04 10.01
C ILE A 303 -2.21 17.95 11.53
N GLU A 304 -2.18 19.11 12.20
CA GLU A 304 -2.01 19.26 13.64
C GLU A 304 -3.14 18.62 14.44
N ALA A 305 -4.34 18.51 13.88
CA ALA A 305 -5.51 18.04 14.61
C ALA A 305 -5.88 16.56 14.34
N ASN A 306 -5.40 15.97 13.23
CA ASN A 306 -5.62 14.56 12.87
C ASN A 306 -4.37 13.65 13.10
N GLN A 307 -3.44 14.08 13.95
CA GLN A 307 -2.17 13.35 14.17
C GLN A 307 -2.37 11.90 14.64
N LYS A 308 -3.33 11.63 15.53
CA LYS A 308 -3.55 10.27 16.07
C LYS A 308 -4.03 9.27 15.02
N GLY A 309 -4.94 9.69 14.14
CA GLY A 309 -5.43 8.86 13.04
C GLY A 309 -4.32 8.54 12.04
N MET A 310 -3.51 9.55 11.70
CA MET A 310 -2.39 9.40 10.78
C MET A 310 -1.30 8.46 11.31
N ILE A 311 -0.97 8.56 12.61
CA ILE A 311 -0.02 7.64 13.26
C ILE A 311 -0.48 6.20 13.14
N LEU A 312 -1.76 5.93 13.41
CA LEU A 312 -2.31 4.59 13.35
C LEU A 312 -2.30 4.04 11.91
N VAL A 313 -2.72 4.84 10.94
CA VAL A 313 -2.69 4.46 9.52
C VAL A 313 -1.25 4.20 9.06
N GLY A 314 -0.33 5.08 9.44
CA GLY A 314 1.10 4.95 9.17
C GLY A 314 1.67 3.64 9.70
N LYS A 315 1.55 3.41 11.01
CA LYS A 315 1.97 2.16 11.67
C LYS A 315 1.31 0.92 11.05
N ALA A 316 0.04 1.03 10.68
CA ALA A 316 -0.70 -0.08 10.09
C ALA A 316 -0.19 -0.46 8.70
N LEU A 317 0.14 0.51 7.85
CA LEU A 317 0.57 0.27 6.47
C LEU A 317 2.06 -0.08 6.38
N THR A 318 2.90 0.45 7.27
CA THR A 318 4.34 0.07 7.32
C THR A 318 4.55 -1.37 7.76
N ASN A 319 3.72 -1.83 8.71
CA ASN A 319 3.80 -3.16 9.33
C ASN A 319 2.74 -4.13 8.81
N LEU A 320 2.10 -3.81 7.68
CA LEU A 320 1.01 -4.62 7.16
C LEU A 320 1.53 -5.99 6.69
N VAL A 321 1.10 -7.05 7.36
CA VAL A 321 1.35 -8.42 6.92
C VAL A 321 0.15 -8.93 6.14
N LYS A 322 0.35 -9.21 4.86
CA LYS A 322 -0.62 -9.82 3.96
C LYS A 322 0.08 -10.76 2.97
N PRO A 323 -0.67 -11.67 2.32
CA PRO A 323 -0.13 -12.46 1.23
C PRO A 323 0.51 -11.57 0.16
N ASN A 324 1.73 -11.93 -0.25
CA ASN A 324 2.48 -11.25 -1.30
C ASN A 324 2.47 -12.05 -2.61
N LEU A 325 2.76 -11.38 -3.72
CA LEU A 325 2.73 -11.98 -5.06
C LEU A 325 3.82 -13.04 -5.25
N TYR A 326 4.98 -12.87 -4.61
CA TYR A 326 6.07 -13.86 -4.69
C TYR A 326 5.62 -15.21 -4.14
N ASP A 327 5.04 -15.24 -2.94
CA ASP A 327 4.53 -16.47 -2.32
C ASP A 327 3.40 -17.09 -3.15
N LEU A 328 2.50 -16.27 -3.71
CA LEU A 328 1.43 -16.76 -4.58
C LEU A 328 2.00 -17.46 -5.82
N PHE A 329 2.89 -16.80 -6.54
CA PHE A 329 3.46 -17.38 -7.77
C PHE A 329 4.38 -18.55 -7.46
N ARG A 330 5.14 -18.53 -6.35
CA ARG A 330 5.91 -19.69 -5.89
C ARG A 330 5.03 -20.92 -5.72
N LEU A 331 3.86 -20.79 -5.11
CA LEU A 331 2.92 -21.91 -4.94
C LEU A 331 2.43 -22.47 -6.29
N HIS A 332 2.19 -21.61 -7.28
CA HIS A 332 1.85 -22.05 -8.63
C HIS A 332 3.02 -22.73 -9.33
N ILE A 333 4.24 -22.19 -9.20
CA ILE A 333 5.44 -22.80 -9.79
C ILE A 333 5.67 -24.19 -9.20
N GLU A 334 5.60 -24.34 -7.88
CA GLU A 334 5.76 -25.64 -7.21
C GLU A 334 4.68 -26.66 -7.60
N ALA A 335 3.48 -26.21 -7.97
CA ALA A 335 2.37 -27.07 -8.33
C ALA A 335 2.35 -27.45 -9.82
N ARG A 336 2.71 -26.52 -10.71
CA ARG A 336 2.45 -26.60 -12.16
C ARG A 336 3.52 -25.92 -13.02
N GLY A 337 4.74 -25.74 -12.54
CA GLY A 337 5.84 -25.14 -13.29
C GLY A 337 7.23 -25.63 -12.86
N GLU A 338 8.26 -25.05 -13.47
CA GLU A 338 9.67 -25.32 -13.15
C GLU A 338 10.41 -23.98 -13.00
N LEU A 339 10.97 -23.69 -11.81
CA LEU A 339 11.70 -22.43 -11.58
C LEU A 339 13.03 -22.42 -12.34
N VAL A 340 13.28 -21.38 -13.12
CA VAL A 340 14.57 -21.10 -13.78
C VAL A 340 15.23 -19.84 -13.21
N GLN A 341 16.56 -19.80 -13.24
CA GLN A 341 17.35 -18.66 -12.75
C GLN A 341 17.53 -17.59 -13.84
N ASP A 342 17.65 -18.01 -15.10
CA ASP A 342 17.80 -17.11 -16.23
C ASP A 342 16.42 -16.77 -16.82
N ILE A 343 16.13 -15.48 -16.96
CA ILE A 343 14.90 -14.99 -17.55
C ILE A 343 14.77 -15.37 -19.03
N GLU A 344 15.90 -15.56 -19.73
CA GLU A 344 15.90 -15.94 -21.15
C GLU A 344 15.50 -17.40 -21.38
N GLU A 345 15.58 -18.25 -20.34
CA GLU A 345 15.11 -19.64 -20.38
C GLU A 345 13.62 -19.80 -20.04
N ALA A 346 12.96 -18.71 -19.62
CA ALA A 346 11.61 -18.76 -19.10
C ALA A 346 10.55 -18.71 -20.21
N GLU A 347 9.56 -19.58 -20.10
CA GLU A 347 8.33 -19.56 -20.89
C GLU A 347 7.29 -18.62 -20.27
N SER A 348 7.26 -18.55 -18.93
CA SER A 348 6.45 -17.62 -18.15
C SER A 348 7.31 -16.74 -17.25
N ILE A 349 7.02 -15.45 -17.20
CA ILE A 349 7.79 -14.48 -16.40
C ILE A 349 6.84 -13.79 -15.40
N PHE A 350 7.21 -13.83 -14.13
CA PHE A 350 6.61 -13.04 -13.06
C PHE A 350 7.65 -12.03 -12.56
N SER A 351 7.47 -10.74 -12.89
CA SER A 351 8.41 -9.68 -12.51
C SER A 351 7.74 -8.32 -12.38
N LEU A 352 8.48 -7.27 -12.03
CA LEU A 352 7.91 -5.93 -11.90
C LEU A 352 7.51 -5.28 -13.23
N ASP A 353 8.22 -5.58 -14.31
CA ASP A 353 8.13 -4.87 -15.59
C ASP A 353 7.96 -5.78 -16.82
N LYS A 354 8.15 -7.09 -16.68
CA LYS A 354 8.00 -8.08 -17.76
C LYS A 354 7.05 -9.21 -17.39
N GLY A 355 6.35 -9.74 -18.40
CA GLY A 355 5.44 -10.86 -18.24
C GLY A 355 4.18 -10.48 -17.47
N ILE A 356 3.86 -11.21 -16.40
CA ILE A 356 2.77 -10.89 -15.48
C ILE A 356 3.36 -10.06 -14.34
N THR A 357 2.84 -8.84 -14.22
CA THR A 357 3.32 -7.80 -13.30
C THR A 357 2.32 -7.53 -12.19
N PRO A 358 2.72 -6.85 -11.09
CA PRO A 358 1.79 -6.42 -10.03
C PRO A 358 0.61 -5.55 -10.51
N PHE A 359 0.71 -4.99 -11.71
CA PHE A 359 -0.33 -4.14 -12.31
C PHE A 359 -1.39 -4.96 -13.07
N ASP A 360 -1.11 -6.23 -13.36
CA ASP A 360 -2.03 -7.14 -14.07
C ASP A 360 -3.08 -7.74 -13.12
N ILE A 361 -3.73 -6.87 -12.33
CA ILE A 361 -4.61 -7.25 -11.23
C ILE A 361 -5.73 -8.19 -11.68
N GLU A 362 -6.41 -7.89 -12.79
CA GLU A 362 -7.52 -8.71 -13.29
C GLU A 362 -7.06 -10.12 -13.64
N LYS A 363 -5.90 -10.24 -14.30
CA LYS A 363 -5.28 -11.51 -14.67
C LYS A 363 -4.82 -12.30 -13.45
N ILE A 364 -4.22 -11.62 -12.47
CA ILE A 364 -3.81 -12.25 -11.19
C ILE A 364 -5.04 -12.84 -10.49
N ILE A 365 -6.15 -12.09 -10.44
CA ILE A 365 -7.39 -12.55 -9.82
C ILE A 365 -7.98 -13.74 -10.57
N SER A 366 -8.07 -13.68 -11.90
CA SER A 366 -8.70 -14.74 -12.69
C SER A 366 -7.88 -16.02 -12.75
N ASP A 367 -6.56 -15.91 -12.95
CA ASP A 367 -5.73 -17.05 -13.36
C ASP A 367 -4.99 -17.69 -12.17
N PHE A 368 -4.83 -16.96 -11.07
CA PHE A 368 -3.99 -17.37 -9.94
C PHE A 368 -4.70 -17.39 -8.58
N ILE A 369 -5.84 -16.71 -8.44
CA ILE A 369 -6.59 -16.62 -7.16
C ILE A 369 -7.95 -17.31 -7.25
N ALA A 370 -8.64 -17.22 -8.39
CA ALA A 370 -9.95 -17.83 -8.54
C ALA A 370 -9.88 -19.33 -8.24
N ASP A 371 -10.86 -19.84 -7.50
CA ASP A 371 -10.98 -21.28 -7.29
C ASP A 371 -11.37 -21.93 -8.64
N PRO A 372 -10.72 -23.06 -9.03
CA PRO A 372 -10.99 -23.76 -10.30
C PRO A 372 -12.44 -24.22 -10.47
#